data_AF-A0A5N5ZEN7-F1
#
_entry.id   AF-A0A5N5ZEN7-F1
#
_cell.length_a   1.000
_cell.length_b   1.000
_cell.length_c   1.000
_cell.angle_alpha   90.00
_cell.angle_beta   90.00
_cell.angle_gamma   90.00
#
_symmetry.space_group_name_H-M   'P 1'
#
loop_
_entity.id
_entity.type
_entity.pdbx_description
1 polymer ?
#
loop_
_entity_poly.entity_id
_entity_poly.type
_entity_poly.pdbx_seq_one_letter_code
_entity_poly.pdbx_strand_id
1 'polypeptide(L)'
;MQKQLTQKDRRKIKGKLWIGGVFLLIVIAFFYGIYQFVLRDAFTETGGFGAVPLVIFGIFGLFFLGVVGYIISKFLKDLNLGVKNCIEGVVEDKQLSIKKSTSHSSGTGARSGRSSKTNTQRYYYMTVNGEQHKIEYPMYAKIKVGDTIYFEVTPSSKTILSYDILQSAADTVNPTKMHHKSSYPTSRIRQAPLTREDREIIYEYYRKQLKRRLTYIVLFGLPVVGLLLNSLEGILLLIFPIPLILLYQIYKTVRLYFNYKKSMENGRKELVTTHIVDKLYTTITHNGRQRVKYTLKTTYGNISIPEEYYKEFNTGDEIIAHKALNLPVVVGIAIDDYYYPF
;
A
#
# COMPACT_ATOMS: atom_id res chain seq x y z
N MET A 1 -3.94 30.91 -3.54
CA MET A 1 -3.63 32.02 -4.47
C MET A 1 -3.62 31.49 -5.91
N GLN A 2 -3.87 32.32 -6.93
CA GLN A 2 -3.78 31.92 -8.35
C GLN A 2 -2.59 32.61 -9.03
N LYS A 3 -1.79 31.85 -9.78
CA LYS A 3 -0.69 32.36 -10.61
C LYS A 3 -0.89 31.96 -12.06
N GLN A 4 -0.21 32.64 -12.99
CA GLN A 4 -0.21 32.25 -14.40
C GLN A 4 0.65 31.00 -14.65
N LEU A 5 0.23 30.18 -15.61
CA LEU A 5 0.93 28.99 -16.08
C LEU A 5 2.25 29.37 -16.76
N THR A 6 3.37 28.89 -16.22
CA THR A 6 4.70 29.10 -16.80
C THR A 6 4.85 28.29 -18.10
N GLN A 7 5.79 28.67 -18.98
CA GLN A 7 6.04 27.92 -20.23
C GLN A 7 6.40 26.45 -19.97
N LYS A 8 7.12 26.16 -18.88
CA LYS A 8 7.43 24.79 -18.44
C LYS A 8 6.16 24.00 -18.09
N ASP A 9 5.23 24.62 -17.36
CA ASP A 9 3.96 24.01 -16.97
C ASP A 9 3.10 23.69 -18.20
N ARG A 10 3.01 24.64 -19.15
CA ARG A 10 2.31 24.44 -20.42
C ARG A 10 2.88 23.27 -21.21
N ARG A 11 4.22 23.11 -21.25
CA ARG A 11 4.87 21.95 -21.88
C ARG A 11 4.50 20.64 -21.17
N LYS A 12 4.47 20.62 -19.84
CA LYS A 12 4.08 19.45 -19.04
C LYS A 12 2.63 19.02 -19.31
N ILE A 13 1.70 19.99 -19.35
CA ILE A 13 0.29 19.73 -19.66
C ILE A 13 0.10 19.28 -21.12
N LYS A 14 0.78 19.93 -22.07
CA LYS A 14 0.76 19.53 -23.49
C LYS A 14 1.31 18.11 -23.69
N GLY A 15 2.34 17.71 -22.95
CA GLY A 15 2.84 16.33 -22.98
C GLY A 15 1.78 15.32 -22.55
N LYS A 16 1.04 15.60 -21.47
CA LYS A 16 -0.09 14.75 -21.04
C LYS A 16 -1.22 14.71 -22.07
N LEU A 17 -1.54 15.85 -22.69
CA LEU A 17 -2.52 15.93 -23.77
C LEU A 17 -2.10 15.11 -25.00
N TRP A 18 -0.82 15.16 -25.37
CA TRP A 18 -0.30 14.38 -26.49
C TRP A 18 -0.45 12.87 -26.23
N ILE A 19 -0.10 12.41 -25.02
CA ILE A 19 -0.34 11.01 -24.61
C ILE A 19 -1.84 10.67 -24.69
N GLY A 20 -2.72 11.57 -24.23
CA GLY A 20 -4.17 11.41 -24.34
C GLY A 20 -4.67 11.32 -25.80
N GLY A 21 -4.10 12.13 -26.69
CA GLY A 21 -4.40 12.11 -28.13
C GLY A 21 -3.94 10.81 -28.80
N VAL A 22 -2.74 10.32 -28.48
CA VAL A 22 -2.25 9.02 -28.97
C VAL A 22 -3.14 7.89 -28.46
N PHE A 23 -3.53 7.92 -27.19
CA PHE A 23 -4.47 6.94 -26.64
C PHE A 23 -5.82 6.96 -27.37
N LEU A 24 -6.36 8.14 -27.68
CA LEU A 24 -7.59 8.28 -28.46
C LEU A 24 -7.48 7.65 -29.85
N LEU A 25 -6.35 7.85 -30.55
CA LEU A 25 -6.11 7.22 -31.85
C LEU A 25 -6.06 5.69 -31.75
N ILE A 26 -5.41 5.14 -30.72
CA ILE A 26 -5.36 3.70 -30.47
C ILE A 26 -6.77 3.15 -30.23
N VAL A 27 -7.58 3.86 -29.45
CA VAL A 27 -8.97 3.49 -29.17
C VAL A 27 -9.79 3.48 -30.47
N ILE A 28 -9.71 4.54 -31.28
CA ILE A 28 -10.41 4.61 -32.57
C ILE A 28 -9.99 3.44 -33.47
N ALA A 29 -8.69 3.16 -33.58
CA ALA A 29 -8.17 2.04 -34.36
C ALA A 29 -8.69 0.69 -33.83
N PHE A 30 -8.77 0.52 -32.51
CA PHE A 30 -9.31 -0.68 -31.88
C PHE A 30 -10.81 -0.87 -32.16
N PHE A 31 -11.61 0.19 -32.02
CA PHE A 31 -13.04 0.17 -32.35
C PHE A 31 -13.26 -0.10 -33.85
N TYR A 32 -12.46 0.52 -34.72
CA TYR A 32 -12.48 0.28 -36.16
C TYR A 32 -12.11 -1.18 -36.51
N GLY A 33 -11.10 -1.73 -35.82
CA GLY A 33 -10.71 -3.13 -35.97
C GLY A 33 -11.85 -4.08 -35.59
N ILE A 34 -12.48 -3.89 -34.42
CA ILE A 34 -13.64 -4.71 -34.02
C ILE A 34 -14.77 -4.58 -35.06
N TYR A 35 -15.03 -3.37 -35.55
CA TYR A 35 -16.04 -3.18 -36.59
C TYR A 35 -15.72 -4.00 -37.85
N GLN A 36 -14.48 -3.93 -38.35
CA GLN A 36 -14.07 -4.63 -39.57
C GLN A 36 -14.04 -6.15 -39.43
N PHE A 37 -13.60 -6.69 -38.29
CA PHE A 37 -13.37 -8.13 -38.10
C PHE A 37 -14.54 -8.88 -37.48
N VAL A 38 -15.40 -8.21 -36.69
CA VAL A 38 -16.45 -8.89 -35.91
C VAL A 38 -17.83 -8.46 -36.38
N LEU A 39 -18.04 -7.15 -36.53
CA LEU A 39 -19.37 -6.64 -36.82
C LEU A 39 -19.70 -6.67 -38.31
N ARG A 40 -18.72 -6.43 -39.19
CA ARG A 40 -18.91 -6.42 -40.64
C ARG A 40 -19.50 -7.74 -41.16
N ASP A 41 -18.99 -8.87 -40.70
CA ASP A 41 -19.44 -10.21 -41.15
C ASP A 41 -20.77 -10.61 -40.50
N ALA A 42 -21.05 -10.12 -39.27
CA ALA A 42 -22.34 -10.31 -38.59
C ALA A 42 -23.53 -9.64 -39.32
N PHE A 43 -23.26 -8.72 -40.26
CA PHE A 43 -24.28 -8.14 -41.15
C PHE A 43 -24.45 -8.89 -42.46
N THR A 44 -23.45 -9.65 -42.90
CA THR A 44 -23.53 -10.40 -44.15
C THR A 44 -24.21 -11.75 -43.97
N GLU A 45 -24.16 -12.34 -42.77
CA GLU A 45 -24.90 -13.57 -42.47
C GLU A 45 -26.29 -13.25 -41.88
N THR A 46 -27.34 -13.71 -42.55
CA THR A 46 -28.77 -13.58 -42.23
C THR A 46 -29.20 -14.39 -41.00
N GLY A 47 -28.39 -14.39 -39.94
CA GLY A 47 -28.64 -15.11 -38.69
C GLY A 47 -29.41 -14.28 -37.65
N GLY A 48 -30.58 -13.75 -38.00
CA GLY A 48 -31.63 -13.28 -37.05
C GLY A 48 -31.31 -12.16 -36.04
N PHE A 49 -30.05 -11.74 -35.86
CA PHE A 49 -29.65 -10.77 -34.84
C PHE A 49 -29.69 -9.29 -35.29
N GLY A 50 -29.92 -9.02 -36.58
CA GLY A 50 -30.20 -7.68 -37.12
C GLY A 50 -29.15 -6.61 -36.76
N ALA A 51 -29.57 -5.34 -36.76
CA ALA A 51 -28.69 -4.19 -36.46
C ALA A 51 -28.35 -4.00 -34.97
N VAL A 52 -28.87 -4.87 -34.08
CA VAL A 52 -28.79 -4.72 -32.63
C VAL A 52 -27.34 -4.68 -32.12
N PRO A 53 -26.40 -5.55 -32.54
CA PRO A 53 -25.01 -5.51 -32.08
C PRO A 53 -24.28 -4.21 -32.46
N LEU A 54 -24.59 -3.62 -33.61
CA LEU A 54 -24.00 -2.34 -34.05
C LEU A 54 -24.52 -1.17 -33.23
N VAL A 55 -25.81 -1.15 -32.92
CA VAL A 55 -26.38 -0.11 -32.06
C VAL A 55 -25.75 -0.18 -30.66
N ILE A 56 -25.63 -1.38 -30.08
CA ILE A 56 -24.98 -1.57 -28.78
C ILE A 56 -23.51 -1.13 -28.84
N PHE A 57 -22.76 -1.58 -29.84
CA PHE A 57 -21.36 -1.20 -30.02
C PHE A 57 -21.17 0.31 -30.24
N GLY A 58 -22.06 0.94 -31.01
CA GLY A 58 -22.10 2.38 -31.23
C GLY A 58 -22.35 3.16 -29.94
N ILE A 59 -23.28 2.70 -29.10
CA ILE A 59 -23.54 3.29 -27.77
C ILE A 59 -22.30 3.16 -26.87
N PHE A 60 -21.65 1.99 -26.83
CA PHE A 60 -20.41 1.81 -26.07
C PHE A 60 -19.27 2.68 -26.60
N GLY A 61 -19.13 2.82 -27.91
CA GLY A 61 -18.15 3.69 -28.55
C GLY A 61 -18.38 5.16 -28.19
N LEU A 62 -19.61 5.64 -28.29
CA LEU A 62 -19.99 7.00 -27.87
C LEU A 62 -19.71 7.24 -26.39
N PHE A 63 -20.05 6.30 -25.52
CA PHE A 63 -19.76 6.41 -24.09
C PHE A 63 -18.25 6.50 -23.83
N PHE A 64 -17.46 5.64 -24.46
CA PHE A 64 -16.01 5.62 -24.30
C PHE A 64 -15.36 6.91 -24.82
N LEU A 65 -15.75 7.37 -26.01
CA LEU A 65 -15.31 8.66 -26.57
C LEU A 65 -15.73 9.83 -25.69
N GLY A 66 -16.92 9.79 -25.10
CA GLY A 66 -17.39 10.78 -24.14
C GLY A 66 -16.51 10.87 -22.89
N VAL A 67 -16.15 9.73 -22.30
CA VAL A 67 -15.25 9.67 -21.12
C VAL A 67 -13.85 10.19 -21.47
N VAL A 68 -13.27 9.75 -22.59
CA VAL A 68 -11.94 10.22 -23.02
C VAL A 68 -11.96 11.70 -23.37
N GLY A 69 -12.97 12.15 -24.11
CA GLY A 69 -13.19 13.55 -24.46
C GLY A 69 -13.34 14.44 -23.22
N TYR A 70 -14.06 13.97 -22.19
CA TYR A 70 -14.17 14.66 -20.91
C TYR A 70 -12.82 14.82 -20.21
N ILE A 71 -11.98 13.78 -20.19
CA ILE A 71 -10.64 13.85 -19.59
C ILE A 71 -9.76 14.85 -20.35
N ILE A 72 -9.73 14.79 -21.68
CA ILE A 72 -8.96 15.72 -22.52
C ILE A 72 -9.46 17.17 -22.33
N SER A 73 -10.78 17.36 -22.28
CA SER A 73 -11.42 18.66 -22.06
C SER A 73 -10.95 19.32 -20.76
N LYS A 74 -10.73 18.56 -19.67
CA LYS A 74 -10.17 19.13 -18.44
C LYS A 74 -8.78 19.73 -18.63
N PHE A 75 -7.90 19.03 -19.35
CA PHE A 75 -6.54 19.53 -19.62
C PHE A 75 -6.55 20.71 -20.60
N LEU A 76 -7.44 20.71 -21.60
CA LEU A 76 -7.64 21.85 -22.49
C LEU A 76 -8.18 23.06 -21.74
N LYS A 77 -9.15 22.86 -20.85
CA LYS A 77 -9.67 23.91 -19.97
C LYS A 77 -8.57 24.50 -19.12
N ASP A 78 -7.69 23.68 -18.54
CA ASP A 78 -6.55 24.17 -17.76
C ASP A 78 -5.56 24.97 -18.62
N LEU A 79 -5.30 24.56 -19.87
CA LEU A 79 -4.48 25.35 -20.80
C LEU A 79 -5.11 26.68 -21.19
N ASN A 80 -6.43 26.69 -21.45
CA ASN A 80 -7.18 27.88 -21.86
C ASN A 80 -7.32 28.87 -20.70
N LEU A 81 -7.57 28.37 -19.49
CA LEU A 81 -7.62 29.19 -18.29
C LEU A 81 -6.28 29.84 -18.00
N GLY A 82 -5.16 29.17 -18.34
CA GLY A 82 -3.84 29.78 -18.23
C GLY A 82 -3.40 30.04 -16.77
N VAL A 83 -4.12 29.50 -15.78
CA VAL A 83 -3.88 29.71 -14.35
C VAL A 83 -3.60 28.40 -13.62
N LYS A 84 -2.86 28.52 -12.51
CA LYS A 84 -2.56 27.46 -11.55
C LYS A 84 -2.91 27.91 -10.14
N ASN A 85 -3.48 27.00 -9.36
CA ASN A 85 -3.74 27.22 -7.94
C ASN A 85 -2.45 26.93 -7.17
N CYS A 86 -2.03 27.89 -6.37
CA CYS A 86 -0.89 27.78 -5.48
C CYS A 86 -1.44 27.53 -4.08
N ILE A 87 -1.07 26.37 -3.54
CA ILE A 87 -1.45 25.91 -2.22
C ILE A 87 -0.20 25.93 -1.38
N GLU A 88 -0.30 26.60 -0.24
CA GLU A 88 0.72 26.64 0.79
C GLU A 88 0.07 26.16 2.08
N GLY A 89 0.77 25.31 2.80
CA GLY A 89 0.28 24.77 4.06
C GLY A 89 1.19 23.70 4.62
N VAL A 90 0.85 23.27 5.83
CA VAL A 90 1.55 22.19 6.52
C VAL A 90 1.00 20.85 6.06
N VAL A 91 1.89 19.88 5.81
CA VAL A 91 1.48 18.51 5.54
C VAL A 91 0.94 17.90 6.83
N GLU A 92 -0.39 17.73 6.89
CA GLU A 92 -1.08 17.15 8.05
C GLU A 92 -0.90 15.64 8.11
N ASP A 93 -0.93 14.98 6.94
CA ASP A 93 -0.98 13.52 6.89
C ASP A 93 -0.50 12.95 5.55
N LYS A 94 -0.06 11.70 5.57
CA LYS A 94 0.40 10.94 4.39
C LYS A 94 -0.28 9.58 4.28
N GLN A 95 -0.82 9.31 3.09
CA GLN A 95 -1.48 8.04 2.78
C GLN A 95 -0.78 7.27 1.66
N LEU A 96 -0.58 5.97 1.90
CA LEU A 96 -0.32 4.99 0.86
C LEU A 96 -1.57 4.13 0.63
N SER A 97 -2.20 4.25 -0.53
CA SER A 97 -3.31 3.39 -0.94
C SER A 97 -2.83 2.28 -1.88
N ILE A 98 -2.99 1.03 -1.47
CA ILE A 98 -2.62 -0.17 -2.21
C ILE A 98 -3.89 -0.88 -2.64
N LYS A 99 -4.18 -0.89 -3.94
CA LYS A 99 -5.30 -1.65 -4.51
C LYS A 99 -4.81 -2.97 -5.09
N LYS A 100 -5.40 -4.08 -4.65
CA LYS A 100 -5.10 -5.44 -5.12
C LYS A 100 -6.35 -6.07 -5.73
N SER A 101 -6.28 -6.43 -7.00
CA SER A 101 -7.31 -7.22 -7.68
C SER A 101 -6.73 -8.57 -8.07
N THR A 102 -7.43 -9.65 -7.69
CA THR A 102 -7.05 -11.02 -8.09
C THR A 102 -8.15 -11.58 -8.98
N SER A 103 -7.79 -11.93 -10.21
CA SER A 103 -8.66 -12.60 -11.16
C SER A 103 -8.30 -14.09 -11.24
N HIS A 104 -9.32 -14.95 -11.18
CA HIS A 104 -9.18 -16.38 -11.42
C HIS A 104 -9.70 -16.69 -12.82
N SER A 105 -8.86 -17.28 -13.68
CA SER A 105 -9.34 -17.85 -14.93
C SER A 105 -9.71 -19.32 -14.68
N SER A 106 -10.98 -19.69 -14.83
CA SER A 106 -11.38 -21.08 -15.00
C SER A 106 -11.24 -21.42 -16.48
N GLY A 107 -10.30 -22.30 -16.83
CA GLY A 107 -10.28 -22.89 -18.16
C GLY A 107 -11.40 -23.92 -18.29
N THR A 108 -12.18 -23.86 -19.35
CA THR A 108 -13.08 -24.92 -19.77
C THR A 108 -12.26 -25.97 -20.53
N GLY A 109 -11.84 -27.02 -19.82
CA GLY A 109 -11.13 -28.15 -20.43
C GLY A 109 -10.56 -29.11 -19.40
N ALA A 110 -10.62 -30.42 -19.71
CA ALA A 110 -10.28 -31.54 -18.83
C ALA A 110 -8.83 -31.58 -18.30
N ARG A 111 -7.98 -30.62 -18.69
CA ARG A 111 -6.58 -30.48 -18.26
C ARG A 111 -6.15 -29.03 -17.98
N SER A 112 -7.05 -28.12 -17.64
CA SER A 112 -6.67 -26.71 -17.43
C SER A 112 -6.30 -26.42 -15.96
N GLY A 113 -5.06 -25.97 -15.75
CA GLY A 113 -4.56 -25.53 -14.45
C GLY A 113 -5.18 -24.20 -14.02
N ARG A 114 -5.59 -24.09 -12.76
CA ARG A 114 -6.18 -22.87 -12.18
C ARG A 114 -5.09 -21.82 -11.98
N SER A 115 -4.90 -20.94 -12.96
CA SER A 115 -3.98 -19.81 -12.83
C SER A 115 -4.66 -18.64 -12.10
N SER A 116 -3.93 -17.99 -11.19
CA SER A 116 -4.39 -16.77 -10.52
C SER A 116 -3.42 -15.63 -10.80
N LYS A 117 -3.94 -14.50 -11.28
CA LYS A 117 -3.15 -13.30 -11.54
C LYS A 117 -3.59 -12.22 -10.56
N THR A 118 -2.63 -11.70 -9.79
CA THR A 118 -2.86 -10.60 -8.86
C THR A 118 -2.21 -9.33 -9.41
N ASN A 119 -3.01 -8.29 -9.64
CA ASN A 119 -2.55 -6.96 -10.00
C ASN A 119 -2.51 -6.07 -8.75
N THR A 120 -1.41 -5.33 -8.56
CA THR A 120 -1.23 -4.40 -7.43
C THR A 120 -0.95 -3.00 -7.94
N GLN A 121 -1.82 -2.05 -7.59
CA GLN A 121 -1.66 -0.62 -7.89
C GLN A 121 -1.39 0.16 -6.61
N ARG A 122 -0.55 1.19 -6.69
CA ARG A 122 -0.18 2.06 -5.55
C ARG A 122 -0.50 3.51 -5.88
N TYR A 123 -1.16 4.18 -4.96
CA TYR A 123 -1.51 5.59 -5.04
C TYR A 123 -1.02 6.30 -3.79
N TYR A 124 -0.46 7.48 -3.97
CA TYR A 124 0.16 8.27 -2.91
C TYR A 124 -0.65 9.54 -2.72
N TYR A 125 -0.95 9.88 -1.47
CA TYR A 125 -1.69 11.08 -1.13
C TYR A 125 -1.02 11.82 0.01
N MET A 126 -1.22 13.13 0.02
CA MET A 126 -0.93 14.02 1.15
C MET A 126 -2.18 14.81 1.50
N THR A 127 -2.34 15.14 2.77
CA THR A 127 -3.39 16.04 3.25
C THR A 127 -2.77 17.38 3.62
N VAL A 128 -3.31 18.47 3.08
CA VAL A 128 -2.90 19.85 3.38
C VAL A 128 -4.15 20.69 3.54
N ASN A 129 -4.27 21.43 4.65
CA ASN A 129 -5.44 22.25 4.98
C ASN A 129 -6.76 21.43 4.91
N GLY A 130 -6.74 20.19 5.40
CA GLY A 130 -7.87 19.26 5.35
C GLY A 130 -8.26 18.71 3.97
N GLU A 131 -7.64 19.13 2.86
CA GLU A 131 -7.89 18.56 1.52
C GLU A 131 -6.85 17.48 1.18
N GLN A 132 -7.34 16.35 0.67
CA GLN A 132 -6.48 15.27 0.19
C GLN A 132 -6.06 15.49 -1.27
N HIS A 133 -4.76 15.53 -1.51
CA HIS A 133 -4.16 15.67 -2.83
C HIS A 133 -3.43 14.40 -3.25
N LYS A 134 -3.73 13.92 -4.45
CA LYS A 134 -3.01 12.79 -5.06
C LYS A 134 -1.66 13.28 -5.59
N ILE A 135 -0.58 12.64 -5.16
CA ILE A 135 0.79 13.03 -5.49
C ILE A 135 1.57 11.91 -6.16
N GLU A 136 2.68 12.28 -6.79
CA GLU A 136 3.60 11.32 -7.40
C GLU A 136 4.57 10.76 -6.35
N TYR A 137 5.06 9.52 -6.56
CA TYR A 137 5.98 8.87 -5.64
C TYR A 137 7.24 9.70 -5.30
N PRO A 138 7.91 10.37 -6.26
CA PRO A 138 9.10 11.17 -5.95
C PRO A 138 8.81 12.30 -4.96
N MET A 139 7.63 12.91 -5.03
CA MET A 139 7.18 13.93 -4.06
C MET A 139 6.85 13.26 -2.72
N TYR A 140 6.07 12.18 -2.74
CA TYR A 140 5.68 11.43 -1.54
C TYR A 140 6.87 10.93 -0.70
N ALA A 141 7.95 10.52 -1.36
CA ALA A 141 9.16 10.02 -0.72
C ALA A 141 9.98 11.12 -0.03
N LYS A 142 9.86 12.37 -0.48
CA LYS A 142 10.63 13.52 0.01
C LYS A 142 9.92 14.28 1.13
N ILE A 143 8.62 14.51 0.97
CA ILE A 143 7.82 15.24 1.98
C ILE A 143 7.66 14.41 3.25
N LYS A 144 7.55 15.06 4.39
CA LYS A 144 7.21 14.48 5.70
C LYS A 144 6.00 15.18 6.29
N VAL A 145 5.30 14.49 7.19
CA VAL A 145 4.24 15.12 7.99
C VAL A 145 4.85 16.21 8.87
N GLY A 146 4.29 17.41 8.82
CA GLY A 146 4.79 18.62 9.48
C GLY A 146 5.61 19.55 8.57
N ASP A 147 6.01 19.12 7.36
CA ASP A 147 6.69 20.02 6.43
C ASP A 147 5.74 21.13 5.96
N THR A 148 6.23 22.37 5.91
CA THR A 148 5.53 23.46 5.21
C THR A 148 5.88 23.38 3.74
N ILE A 149 4.87 23.10 2.91
CA ILE A 149 5.05 22.90 1.48
C ILE A 149 4.30 23.94 0.69
N TYR A 150 4.92 24.35 -0.41
CA TYR A 150 4.28 25.11 -1.48
C TYR A 150 4.16 24.19 -2.69
N PHE A 151 2.97 24.07 -3.26
CA PHE A 151 2.80 23.33 -4.51
C PHE A 151 1.77 23.97 -5.41
N GLU A 152 1.99 23.76 -6.70
CA GLU A 152 1.17 24.34 -7.75
C GLU A 152 0.36 23.25 -8.42
N VAL A 153 -0.96 23.44 -8.44
CA VAL A 153 -1.91 22.47 -8.97
C VAL A 153 -2.81 23.11 -10.03
N THR A 154 -3.12 22.36 -11.08
CA THR A 154 -4.10 22.80 -12.08
C THR A 154 -5.53 22.78 -11.51
N PRO A 155 -6.37 23.79 -11.80
CA PRO A 155 -7.70 23.90 -11.21
C PRO A 155 -8.64 22.74 -11.57
N SER A 156 -8.65 22.30 -12.83
CA SER A 156 -9.63 21.31 -13.33
C SER A 156 -9.08 19.89 -13.26
N SER A 157 -7.86 19.65 -13.74
CA SER A 157 -7.25 18.32 -13.76
C SER A 157 -6.56 17.92 -12.45
N LYS A 158 -6.49 18.82 -11.46
CA LYS A 158 -5.84 18.60 -10.15
C LYS A 158 -4.43 18.00 -10.27
N THR A 159 -3.69 18.37 -11.31
CA THR A 159 -2.34 17.89 -11.59
C THR A 159 -1.32 18.79 -10.92
N ILE A 160 -0.38 18.20 -10.16
CA ILE A 160 0.75 18.93 -9.58
C ILE A 160 1.79 19.26 -10.65
N LEU A 161 2.07 20.55 -10.78
CA LEU A 161 2.98 21.13 -11.76
C LEU A 161 4.39 21.21 -11.17
N SER A 162 4.51 21.86 -10.02
CA SER A 162 5.74 22.07 -9.26
C SER A 162 5.44 21.94 -7.75
N TYR A 163 6.47 21.69 -6.96
CA TYR A 163 6.41 21.73 -5.51
C TYR A 163 7.78 22.13 -4.96
N ASP A 164 7.77 22.86 -3.86
CA ASP A 164 8.93 23.23 -3.07
C ASP A 164 8.62 23.00 -1.59
N ILE A 165 9.63 22.54 -0.85
CA ILE A 165 9.55 22.39 0.61
C ILE A 165 10.11 23.69 1.17
N LEU A 166 9.24 24.54 1.74
CA LEU A 166 9.62 25.86 2.24
C LEU A 166 10.35 25.74 3.58
N GLN A 167 9.83 24.89 4.46
CA GLN A 167 10.42 24.59 5.75
C GLN A 167 10.21 23.11 6.05
N SER A 168 11.29 22.36 6.29
CA SER A 168 11.14 20.98 6.70
C SER A 168 10.90 20.90 8.20
N ALA A 169 9.99 20.02 8.62
CA ALA A 169 9.86 19.62 10.03
C ALA A 169 11.16 19.02 10.59
N ALA A 170 12.06 18.57 9.71
CA ALA A 170 13.38 18.06 10.11
C ALA A 170 14.42 19.16 10.38
N ASP A 171 14.15 20.43 10.05
CA ASP A 171 15.06 21.56 10.32
C ASP A 171 14.78 22.20 11.68
N THR A 172 13.55 22.08 12.19
CA THR A 172 13.12 22.53 13.53
C THR A 172 13.47 21.53 14.63
N VAL A 173 13.66 20.26 14.28
CA VAL A 173 14.10 19.19 15.20
C VAL A 173 15.52 18.80 14.79
N ASN A 174 16.51 18.99 15.67
CA ASN A 174 17.92 18.62 15.43
C ASN A 174 18.04 17.37 14.56
N PRO A 175 18.76 17.40 13.42
CA PRO A 175 18.69 16.36 12.39
C PRO A 175 19.09 15.02 13.01
N THR A 176 18.08 14.27 13.46
CA THR A 176 18.32 13.07 14.23
C THR A 176 18.69 12.02 13.19
N LYS A 177 19.99 11.70 13.11
CA LYS A 177 20.51 10.75 12.13
C LYS A 177 19.67 9.48 12.18
N MET A 178 19.14 9.04 11.03
CA MET A 178 18.53 7.72 10.97
C MET A 178 19.64 6.70 11.22
N HIS A 179 19.50 5.94 12.29
CA HIS A 179 20.43 4.89 12.64
C HIS A 179 19.94 3.58 12.03
N HIS A 180 20.86 2.77 11.52
CA HIS A 180 20.53 1.37 11.27
C HIS A 180 20.28 0.68 12.61
N LYS A 181 19.36 -0.29 12.64
CA LYS A 181 19.02 -1.01 13.88
C LYS A 181 20.24 -1.63 14.57
N SER A 182 21.22 -2.09 13.78
CA SER A 182 22.48 -2.66 14.27
C SER A 182 23.47 -1.63 14.81
N SER A 183 23.33 -0.36 14.47
CA SER A 183 24.18 0.76 14.91
C SER A 183 23.44 1.77 15.80
N TYR A 184 22.27 1.38 16.34
CA TYR A 184 21.51 2.24 17.24
C TYR A 184 22.26 2.37 18.58
N PRO A 185 22.37 3.59 19.16
CA PRO A 185 23.06 3.79 20.42
C PRO A 185 22.48 2.91 21.53
N THR A 186 23.31 2.05 22.13
CA THR A 186 22.91 1.18 23.25
C THR A 186 22.48 1.97 24.48
N SER A 187 22.99 3.20 24.65
CA SER A 187 22.56 4.13 25.71
C SER A 187 21.09 4.51 25.66
N ARG A 188 20.44 4.38 24.48
CA ARG A 188 19.01 4.63 24.27
C ARG A 188 18.15 3.36 24.39
N ILE A 189 18.75 2.24 24.75
CA ILE A 189 18.06 0.96 24.94
C ILE A 189 18.20 0.58 26.41
N ARG A 190 17.10 0.61 27.15
CA ARG A 190 17.04 0.18 28.55
C ARG A 190 16.22 -1.10 28.67
N GLN A 191 16.33 -1.82 29.78
CA GLN A 191 15.47 -2.96 30.07
C GLN A 191 14.56 -2.63 31.24
N ALA A 192 13.30 -3.06 31.15
CA ALA A 192 12.31 -2.91 32.21
C ALA A 192 11.58 -4.25 32.42
N PRO A 193 11.00 -4.50 33.61
CA PRO A 193 10.17 -5.67 33.84
C PRO A 193 8.91 -5.64 32.97
N LEU A 194 8.40 -6.83 32.62
CA LEU A 194 7.11 -7.01 31.95
C LEU A 194 5.96 -6.83 32.96
N THR A 195 5.01 -5.98 32.60
CA THR A 195 3.73 -5.86 33.31
C THR A 195 2.80 -7.03 32.96
N ARG A 196 1.64 -7.12 33.64
CA ARG A 196 0.63 -8.15 33.31
C ARG A 196 0.05 -7.94 31.91
N GLU A 197 -0.31 -6.70 31.59
CA GLU A 197 -0.80 -6.29 30.27
C GLU A 197 0.22 -6.64 29.17
N ASP A 198 1.51 -6.40 29.41
CA ASP A 198 2.54 -6.74 28.43
C ASP A 198 2.54 -8.23 28.09
N ARG A 199 2.32 -9.08 29.10
CA ARG A 199 2.29 -10.54 28.91
C ARG A 199 1.08 -10.97 28.10
N GLU A 200 -0.07 -10.32 28.31
CA GLU A 200 -1.28 -10.58 27.54
C GLU A 200 -1.06 -10.23 26.07
N ILE A 201 -0.51 -9.05 25.77
CA ILE A 201 -0.21 -8.61 24.40
C ILE A 201 0.77 -9.57 23.71
N ILE A 202 1.83 -9.98 24.40
CA ILE A 202 2.80 -10.95 23.87
C ILE A 202 2.12 -12.32 23.62
N TYR A 203 1.23 -12.76 24.52
CA TYR A 203 0.49 -14.01 24.37
C TYR A 203 -0.50 -13.95 23.19
N GLU A 204 -1.23 -12.86 23.03
CA GLU A 204 -2.13 -12.66 21.88
C GLU A 204 -1.37 -12.67 20.57
N TYR A 205 -0.23 -11.97 20.51
CA TYR A 205 0.67 -12.00 19.37
C TYR A 205 1.12 -13.43 19.06
N TYR A 206 1.58 -14.17 20.07
CA TYR A 206 1.99 -15.57 19.94
C TYR A 206 0.85 -16.44 19.41
N ARG A 207 -0.34 -16.38 20.02
CA ARG A 207 -1.52 -17.17 19.64
C ARG A 207 -1.96 -16.88 18.21
N LYS A 208 -1.95 -15.61 17.80
CA LYS A 208 -2.31 -15.18 16.43
C LYS A 208 -1.32 -15.73 15.39
N GLN A 209 -0.03 -15.65 15.69
CA GLN A 209 1.02 -16.20 14.81
C GLN A 209 1.00 -17.73 14.77
N LEU A 210 0.77 -18.38 15.91
CA LEU A 210 0.66 -19.83 16.03
C LEU A 210 -0.53 -20.35 15.21
N LYS A 211 -1.73 -19.79 15.41
CA LYS A 211 -2.94 -20.17 14.63
C LYS A 211 -2.68 -20.09 13.13
N ARG A 212 -2.12 -18.97 12.64
CA ARG A 212 -1.81 -18.80 11.22
C ARG A 212 -0.84 -19.86 10.70
N ARG A 213 0.19 -20.20 11.48
CA ARG A 213 1.19 -21.22 11.10
C ARG A 213 0.62 -22.62 11.13
N LEU A 214 -0.19 -22.94 12.15
CA LEU A 214 -0.91 -24.21 12.24
C LEU A 214 -1.84 -24.39 11.04
N THR A 215 -2.52 -23.34 10.57
CA THR A 215 -3.34 -23.43 9.35
C THR A 215 -2.50 -23.86 8.14
N TYR A 216 -1.29 -23.32 7.95
CA TYR A 216 -0.41 -23.76 6.87
C TYR A 216 0.11 -25.19 7.09
N ILE A 217 0.47 -25.54 8.33
CA ILE A 217 0.93 -26.89 8.68
C ILE A 217 -0.17 -27.92 8.41
N VAL A 218 -1.42 -27.64 8.75
CA VAL A 218 -2.56 -28.52 8.46
C VAL A 218 -2.80 -28.61 6.95
N LEU A 219 -2.82 -27.47 6.25
CA LEU A 219 -3.09 -27.43 4.80
C LEU A 219 -2.05 -28.23 4.00
N PHE A 220 -0.77 -28.13 4.34
CA PHE A 220 0.31 -28.85 3.67
C PHE A 220 0.62 -30.21 4.28
N GLY A 221 0.29 -30.43 5.56
CA GLY A 221 0.52 -31.67 6.28
C GLY A 221 -0.49 -32.76 5.95
N LEU A 222 -1.77 -32.41 5.75
CA LEU A 222 -2.81 -33.38 5.41
C LEU A 222 -2.47 -34.25 4.18
N PRO A 223 -2.03 -33.68 3.04
CA PRO A 223 -1.60 -34.49 1.90
C PRO A 223 -0.39 -35.38 2.20
N VAL A 224 0.60 -34.85 2.93
CA VAL A 224 1.84 -35.58 3.25
C VAL A 224 1.54 -36.78 4.16
N VAL A 225 0.78 -36.57 5.23
CA VAL A 225 0.37 -37.64 6.16
C VAL A 225 -0.53 -38.66 5.45
N GLY A 226 -1.47 -38.20 4.62
CA GLY A 226 -2.33 -39.08 3.84
C GLY A 226 -1.53 -39.98 2.88
N LEU A 227 -0.50 -39.46 2.22
CA LEU A 227 0.36 -40.27 1.34
C LEU A 227 1.20 -41.29 2.12
N LEU A 228 1.74 -40.91 3.28
CA LEU A 228 2.51 -41.81 4.14
C LEU A 228 1.65 -42.97 4.67
N LEU A 229 0.44 -42.69 5.16
CA LEU A 229 -0.45 -43.73 5.70
C LEU A 229 -0.90 -44.75 4.65
N ASN A 230 -0.99 -44.34 3.38
CA ASN A 230 -1.38 -45.21 2.27
C ASN A 230 -0.18 -45.87 1.57
N SER A 231 1.03 -45.79 2.15
CA SER A 231 2.27 -46.34 1.56
C SER A 231 2.58 -45.79 0.15
N LEU A 232 2.11 -44.58 -0.16
CA LEU A 232 2.34 -43.89 -1.44
C LEU A 232 3.57 -42.97 -1.39
N GLU A 233 4.64 -43.46 -0.77
CA GLU A 233 5.87 -42.68 -0.53
C GLU A 233 6.52 -42.21 -1.84
N GLY A 234 6.38 -42.99 -2.92
CA GLY A 234 6.89 -42.62 -4.25
C GLY A 234 6.28 -41.32 -4.81
N ILE A 235 5.02 -41.00 -4.46
CA ILE A 235 4.37 -39.73 -4.86
C ILE A 235 4.92 -38.55 -4.05
N LEU A 236 5.42 -38.82 -2.85
CA LEU A 236 6.02 -37.81 -1.97
C LEU A 236 7.33 -37.27 -2.56
N LEU A 237 8.11 -38.12 -3.24
CA LEU A 237 9.28 -37.72 -4.04
C LEU A 237 8.89 -36.82 -5.22
N LEU A 238 7.77 -37.08 -5.88
CA LEU A 238 7.27 -36.25 -6.99
C LEU A 238 6.87 -34.84 -6.50
N ILE A 239 6.36 -34.74 -5.27
CA ILE A 239 5.85 -33.50 -4.67
C ILE A 239 6.84 -32.96 -3.61
N PHE A 240 8.13 -33.26 -3.73
CA PHE A 240 9.17 -32.96 -2.73
C PHE A 240 9.24 -31.50 -2.21
N PRO A 241 8.81 -30.43 -2.93
CA PRO A 241 8.81 -29.09 -2.37
C PRO A 241 7.83 -28.93 -1.20
N ILE A 242 6.73 -29.69 -1.16
CA ILE A 242 5.70 -29.56 -0.12
C ILE A 242 6.20 -30.05 1.25
N PRO A 243 6.80 -31.26 1.39
CA PRO A 243 7.45 -31.68 2.64
C PRO A 243 8.51 -30.69 3.15
N LEU A 244 9.29 -30.09 2.24
CA LEU A 244 10.34 -29.12 2.61
C LEU A 244 9.74 -27.82 3.16
N ILE A 245 8.68 -27.30 2.51
CA ILE A 245 7.89 -26.17 3.03
C ILE A 245 7.29 -26.50 4.40
N LEU A 246 6.74 -27.70 4.58
CA LEU A 246 6.15 -28.16 5.83
C LEU A 246 7.19 -28.19 6.97
N LEU A 247 8.34 -28.81 6.75
CA LEU A 247 9.47 -28.84 7.69
C LEU A 247 9.92 -27.43 8.08
N TYR A 248 10.04 -26.53 7.11
CA TYR A 248 10.40 -25.13 7.38
C TYR A 248 9.35 -24.42 8.24
N GLN A 249 8.05 -24.65 8.01
CA GLN A 249 6.98 -24.09 8.84
C GLN A 249 7.00 -24.65 10.26
N ILE A 250 7.27 -25.94 10.44
CA ILE A 250 7.43 -26.58 11.76
C ILE A 250 8.61 -25.95 12.50
N TYR A 251 9.80 -25.93 11.90
CA TYR A 251 10.99 -25.29 12.47
C TYR A 251 10.72 -23.86 12.93
N LYS A 252 10.08 -23.06 12.07
CA LYS A 252 9.78 -21.66 12.36
C LYS A 252 8.70 -21.50 13.45
N THR A 253 7.85 -22.50 13.66
CA THR A 253 6.83 -22.54 14.73
C THR A 253 7.47 -22.94 16.06
N VAL A 254 8.34 -23.93 16.05
CA VAL A 254 9.15 -24.32 17.21
C VAL A 254 10.03 -23.15 17.67
N ARG A 255 10.70 -22.46 16.75
CA ARG A 255 11.46 -21.24 17.06
C ARG A 255 10.59 -20.13 17.65
N LEU A 256 9.36 -19.95 17.16
CA LEU A 256 8.42 -18.97 17.72
C LEU A 256 8.07 -19.32 19.18
N TYR A 257 7.80 -20.60 19.47
CA TYR A 257 7.53 -21.07 20.83
C TYR A 257 8.72 -20.83 21.76
N PHE A 258 9.94 -21.20 21.36
CA PHE A 258 11.13 -20.95 22.16
C PHE A 258 11.37 -19.46 22.42
N ASN A 259 11.19 -18.60 21.40
CA ASN A 259 11.31 -17.16 21.57
C ASN A 259 10.22 -16.58 22.51
N TYR A 260 9.00 -17.09 22.42
CA TYR A 260 7.91 -16.73 23.33
C TYR A 260 8.24 -17.14 24.77
N LYS A 261 8.60 -18.41 24.99
CA LYS A 261 8.97 -18.95 26.30
C LYS A 261 10.13 -18.15 26.91
N LYS A 262 11.21 -17.94 26.15
CA LYS A 262 12.35 -17.12 26.58
C LYS A 262 11.95 -15.68 26.93
N SER A 263 11.01 -15.08 26.19
CA SER A 263 10.53 -13.72 26.51
C SER A 263 9.72 -13.69 27.81
N MET A 264 8.91 -14.71 28.05
CA MET A 264 8.10 -14.83 29.28
C MET A 264 8.93 -15.15 30.52
N GLU A 265 9.91 -16.04 30.39
CA GLU A 265 10.83 -16.45 31.47
C GLU A 265 11.81 -15.33 31.82
N ASN A 266 12.36 -14.64 30.83
CA ASN A 266 13.23 -13.48 31.08
C ASN A 266 12.50 -12.35 31.82
N GLY A 267 11.18 -12.25 31.66
CA GLY A 267 10.35 -11.30 32.40
C GLY A 267 10.65 -9.82 32.08
N ARG A 268 11.38 -9.53 31.00
CA ARG A 268 11.89 -8.20 30.67
C ARG A 268 11.47 -7.76 29.26
N LYS A 269 11.33 -6.45 29.09
CA LYS A 269 11.13 -5.75 27.82
C LYS A 269 12.27 -4.77 27.56
N GLU A 270 12.51 -4.48 26.28
CA GLU A 270 13.40 -3.40 25.86
C GLU A 270 12.60 -2.10 25.77
N LEU A 271 13.13 -1.05 26.37
CA LEU A 271 12.66 0.33 26.24
C LEU A 271 13.59 1.03 25.26
N VAL A 272 13.09 1.30 24.06
CA VAL A 272 13.88 1.94 23.00
C VAL A 272 13.44 3.37 22.85
N THR A 273 14.24 4.31 23.37
CA THR A 273 14.01 5.74 23.20
C THR A 273 14.35 6.14 21.77
N THR A 274 13.38 6.66 21.03
CA THR A 274 13.49 6.97 19.60
C THR A 274 12.62 8.19 19.26
N HIS A 275 13.00 8.94 18.23
CA HIS A 275 12.19 10.09 17.79
C HIS A 275 11.29 9.70 16.62
N ILE A 276 10.12 10.33 16.51
CA ILE A 276 9.21 10.18 15.38
C ILE A 276 9.72 11.06 14.23
N VAL A 277 9.99 10.43 13.09
CA VAL A 277 10.54 11.08 11.89
C VAL A 277 9.47 11.35 10.83
N ASP A 278 8.45 10.49 10.75
CA ASP A 278 7.33 10.66 9.83
C ASP A 278 6.12 9.85 10.31
N LYS A 279 4.92 10.27 9.91
CA LYS A 279 3.67 9.53 10.15
C LYS A 279 3.08 9.08 8.82
N LEU A 280 2.60 7.83 8.78
CA LEU A 280 1.97 7.30 7.57
C LEU A 280 0.82 6.36 7.93
N TYR A 281 -0.25 6.43 7.16
CA TYR A 281 -1.29 5.41 7.17
C TYR A 281 -1.39 4.73 5.81
N THR A 282 -1.50 3.41 5.85
CA THR A 282 -1.58 2.57 4.64
C THR A 282 -2.96 1.97 4.55
N THR A 283 -3.63 2.21 3.43
CA THR A 283 -4.92 1.57 3.10
C THR A 283 -4.67 0.47 2.10
N ILE A 284 -5.07 -0.76 2.44
CA ILE A 284 -4.97 -1.91 1.55
C ILE A 284 -6.39 -2.35 1.20
N THR A 285 -6.76 -2.20 -0.08
CA THR A 285 -8.03 -2.68 -0.61
C THR A 285 -7.79 -3.94 -1.42
N HIS A 286 -8.43 -5.04 -1.06
CA HIS A 286 -8.36 -6.30 -1.80
C HIS A 286 -9.76 -6.83 -2.10
N ASN A 287 -10.12 -6.91 -3.38
CA ASN A 287 -11.44 -7.39 -3.85
C ASN A 287 -12.61 -6.79 -3.04
N GLY A 288 -12.60 -5.45 -2.87
CA GLY A 288 -13.64 -4.71 -2.12
C GLY A 288 -13.44 -4.64 -0.59
N ARG A 289 -12.61 -5.50 0.01
CA ARG A 289 -12.30 -5.42 1.45
C ARG A 289 -11.18 -4.43 1.73
N GLN A 290 -11.44 -3.47 2.62
CA GLN A 290 -10.46 -2.45 3.03
C GLN A 290 -9.86 -2.77 4.39
N ARG A 291 -8.54 -2.58 4.51
CA ARG A 291 -7.81 -2.61 5.79
C ARG A 291 -6.94 -1.38 5.89
N VAL A 292 -6.94 -0.73 7.05
CA VAL A 292 -6.08 0.42 7.33
C VAL A 292 -5.01 0.00 8.32
N LYS A 293 -3.80 0.53 8.13
CA LYS A 293 -2.67 0.33 9.01
C LYS A 293 -2.00 1.66 9.29
N TYR A 294 -2.01 2.08 10.54
CA TYR A 294 -1.32 3.27 11.02
C TYR A 294 0.12 2.91 11.41
N THR A 295 1.09 3.74 11.02
CA THR A 295 2.51 3.46 11.22
C THR A 295 3.27 4.75 11.53
N LEU A 296 4.03 4.72 12.61
CA LEU A 296 5.01 5.74 12.95
C LEU A 296 6.38 5.31 12.40
N LYS A 297 7.02 6.17 11.62
CA LYS A 297 8.39 5.98 11.18
C LYS A 297 9.30 6.67 12.18
N THR A 298 10.11 5.89 12.88
CA THR A 298 10.99 6.39 13.94
C THR A 298 12.47 6.25 13.56
N THR A 299 13.37 6.90 14.30
CA THR A 299 14.83 6.76 14.10
C THR A 299 15.35 5.34 14.26
N TYR A 300 14.64 4.48 15.01
CA TYR A 300 14.97 3.07 15.20
C TYR A 300 14.29 2.16 14.16
N GLY A 301 13.18 2.59 13.56
CA GLY A 301 12.42 1.83 12.57
C GLY A 301 10.91 2.10 12.59
N ASN A 302 10.15 1.28 11.88
CA ASN A 302 8.70 1.47 11.74
C ASN A 302 7.94 0.77 12.88
N ILE A 303 7.01 1.48 13.51
CA ILE A 303 6.13 0.96 14.56
C ILE A 303 4.69 1.03 14.07
N SER A 304 3.98 -0.10 14.10
CA SER A 304 2.55 -0.14 13.79
C SER A 304 1.78 0.23 15.05
N ILE A 305 0.82 1.14 14.94
CA ILE A 305 0.04 1.62 16.09
C ILE A 305 -1.47 1.46 15.83
N PRO A 306 -2.30 1.31 16.88
CA PRO A 306 -3.75 1.43 16.77
C PRO A 306 -4.18 2.80 16.24
N GLU A 307 -5.39 2.87 15.70
CA GLU A 307 -5.97 4.12 15.16
C GLU A 307 -6.19 5.18 16.24
N GLU A 308 -6.66 4.71 17.42
CA GLU A 308 -7.01 5.54 18.58
C GLU A 308 -5.85 6.47 18.97
N TYR A 309 -4.63 5.93 19.00
CA TYR A 309 -3.45 6.67 19.42
C TYR A 309 -2.75 7.43 18.28
N TYR A 310 -3.07 7.18 17.00
CA TYR A 310 -2.32 7.76 15.88
C TYR A 310 -2.38 9.29 15.82
N LYS A 311 -3.46 9.89 16.32
CA LYS A 311 -3.63 11.34 16.36
C LYS A 311 -2.85 12.01 17.50
N GLU A 312 -2.52 11.25 18.55
CA GLU A 312 -1.85 11.78 19.75
C GLU A 312 -0.35 12.01 19.53
N PHE A 313 0.25 11.31 18.57
CA PHE A 313 1.67 11.43 18.25
C PHE A 313 1.91 12.51 17.19
N ASN A 314 2.91 13.37 17.40
CA ASN A 314 3.39 14.34 16.41
C ASN A 314 4.77 13.97 15.86
N THR A 315 5.11 14.53 14.70
CA THR A 315 6.47 14.40 14.15
C THR A 315 7.43 15.22 15.01
N GLY A 316 8.57 14.64 15.38
CA GLY A 316 9.55 15.28 16.27
C GLY A 316 9.51 14.76 17.70
N ASP A 317 8.39 14.20 18.15
CA ASP A 317 8.23 13.72 19.52
C ASP A 317 9.26 12.61 19.84
N GLU A 318 9.81 12.67 21.04
CA GLU A 318 10.60 11.59 21.61
C GLU A 318 9.67 10.58 22.26
N ILE A 319 9.77 9.33 21.83
CA ILE A 319 8.93 8.24 22.32
C ILE A 319 9.79 7.11 22.86
N ILE A 320 9.26 6.40 23.84
CA ILE A 320 9.85 5.15 24.34
C ILE A 320 9.02 4.00 23.78
N ALA A 321 9.60 3.22 22.87
CA ALA A 321 8.95 2.04 22.33
C ALA A 321 9.24 0.82 23.20
N HIS A 322 8.19 0.23 23.77
CA HIS A 322 8.29 -0.96 24.62
C HIS A 322 8.26 -2.21 23.73
N LYS A 323 9.35 -2.97 23.67
CA LYS A 323 9.52 -4.12 22.78
C LYS A 323 9.79 -5.40 23.54
N ALA A 324 9.26 -6.50 23.04
CA ALA A 324 9.65 -7.80 23.54
C ALA A 324 11.09 -8.15 23.10
N LEU A 325 11.88 -8.70 24.02
CA LEU A 325 13.30 -9.03 23.78
C LEU A 325 13.51 -10.00 22.59
N ASN A 326 12.78 -11.11 22.58
CA ASN A 326 13.01 -12.18 21.58
C ASN A 326 11.90 -12.28 20.52
N LEU A 327 10.94 -11.35 20.54
CA LEU A 327 9.80 -11.32 19.62
C LEU A 327 9.71 -9.96 18.93
N PRO A 328 9.42 -9.91 17.62
CA PRO A 328 9.29 -8.65 16.90
C PRO A 328 7.89 -8.04 17.12
N VAL A 329 7.55 -7.79 18.39
CA VAL A 329 6.31 -7.17 18.83
C VAL A 329 6.63 -5.94 19.68
N VAL A 330 5.92 -4.85 19.39
CA VAL A 330 5.89 -3.65 20.23
C VAL A 330 4.67 -3.79 21.10
N VAL A 331 4.86 -3.67 22.40
CA VAL A 331 3.86 -3.90 23.44
C VAL A 331 3.15 -2.61 23.83
N GLY A 332 3.83 -1.48 23.66
CA GLY A 332 3.26 -0.16 23.87
C GLY A 332 4.25 0.95 23.52
N ILE A 333 3.79 2.18 23.60
CA ILE A 333 4.61 3.38 23.44
C ILE A 333 4.37 4.27 24.66
N ALA A 334 5.41 4.95 25.15
CA ALA A 334 5.26 6.02 26.13
C ALA A 334 5.74 7.37 25.59
N ILE A 335 5.02 8.43 25.97
CA ILE A 335 5.34 9.85 25.79
C ILE A 335 5.12 10.54 27.13
N ASP A 336 6.08 11.37 27.58
CA ASP A 336 5.93 12.24 28.76
C ASP A 336 5.22 11.55 29.95
N ASP A 337 5.68 10.35 30.28
CA ASP A 337 5.18 9.47 31.35
C ASP A 337 3.79 8.81 31.15
N TYR A 338 3.09 9.10 30.05
CA TYR A 338 1.86 8.40 29.65
C TYR A 338 2.18 7.13 28.85
N TYR A 339 1.59 6.00 29.25
CA TYR A 339 1.77 4.70 28.60
C TYR A 339 0.55 4.31 27.76
N TYR A 340 0.80 3.99 26.49
CA TYR A 340 -0.19 3.56 25.51
C TYR A 340 -0.01 2.07 25.20
N PRO A 341 -0.82 1.16 25.80
CA PRO A 341 -0.77 -0.28 25.51
C PRO A 341 -1.40 -0.60 24.15
N PHE A 342 -0.91 -1.67 23.50
CA PHE A 342 -1.30 -2.06 22.13
C PHE A 342 -2.19 -3.28 22.01
#